data_AF-A0A4W5R0Q1-F1
#
_entry.id   AF-A0A4W5R0Q1-F1
#
_cell.length_a   1.000
_cell.length_b   1.000
_cell.length_c   1.000
_cell.angle_alpha   90.00
_cell.angle_beta   90.00
_cell.angle_gamma   90.00
#
_symmetry.space_group_name_H-M   'P 1'
#
loop_
_entity.id
_entity.type
_entity.pdbx_description
1 polymer ?
#
loop_
_entity_poly.entity_id
_entity_poly.type
_entity_poly.pdbx_seq_one_letter_code
_entity_poly.pdbx_strand_id
1 'polypeptide(L)'
;MSQISAEDESEFQSVEATAKKHQRQNLSYEFVKYLRQYVESSLGAVMEEETERCTRGEGHAVGSGQDVLVHAVTRRTRESVEYKKMMQTPKNTMMVVVEPLINTFEEDQLRKEEMQGRANIVSQTAITQ
;
A
#
# COMPACT_ATOMS: atom_id res chain seq x y z
N MET A 1 17.62 53.83 -21.92
CA MET A 1 16.75 52.79 -22.49
C MET A 1 17.06 51.50 -21.75
N SER A 2 16.50 51.34 -20.56
CA SER A 2 15.24 50.63 -20.27
C SER A 2 15.50 49.15 -19.96
N GLN A 3 15.87 48.87 -18.71
CA GLN A 3 15.96 47.52 -18.13
C GLN A 3 14.59 47.05 -17.57
N ILE A 4 13.48 47.50 -18.15
CA ILE A 4 12.12 47.24 -17.62
C ILE A 4 11.54 45.90 -18.13
N SER A 5 12.18 45.18 -19.07
CA SER A 5 11.49 44.06 -19.75
C SER A 5 11.56 42.68 -19.09
N ALA A 6 12.59 42.34 -18.31
CA ALA A 6 12.79 40.94 -17.90
C ALA A 6 12.12 40.58 -16.56
N GLU A 7 12.04 41.54 -15.63
CA GLU A 7 11.43 41.30 -14.31
C GLU A 7 9.90 41.33 -14.38
N ASP A 8 9.33 42.25 -15.18
CA ASP A 8 7.88 42.33 -15.43
C ASP A 8 7.31 41.09 -16.14
N GLU A 9 8.06 40.47 -17.06
CA GLU A 9 7.61 39.23 -17.73
C GLU A 9 7.60 38.01 -16.79
N SER A 10 8.58 37.94 -15.87
CA SER A 10 8.68 36.88 -14.87
C SER A 10 7.53 36.95 -13.86
N GLU A 11 7.20 38.17 -13.41
CA GLU A 11 6.11 38.40 -12.48
C GLU A 11 4.74 38.10 -13.13
N PHE A 12 4.54 38.50 -14.39
CA PHE A 12 3.32 38.20 -15.14
C PHE A 12 3.10 36.70 -15.37
N GLN A 13 4.15 35.94 -15.69
CA GLN A 13 4.07 34.48 -15.84
C GLN A 13 3.75 33.77 -14.51
N SER A 14 4.26 34.27 -13.38
CA SER A 14 3.95 33.76 -12.04
C SER A 14 2.49 33.98 -11.67
N VAL A 15 1.95 35.16 -11.96
CA VAL A 15 0.54 35.49 -11.72
C VAL A 15 -0.38 34.63 -12.58
N GLU A 16 -0.06 34.42 -13.85
CA GLU A 16 -0.83 33.55 -14.75
C GLU A 16 -0.80 32.07 -14.32
N ALA A 17 0.36 31.58 -13.88
CA ALA A 17 0.49 30.23 -13.32
C ALA A 17 -0.37 30.06 -12.06
N THR A 18 -0.41 31.08 -11.21
CA THR A 18 -1.22 31.10 -9.98
C THR A 18 -2.72 31.13 -10.30
N ALA A 19 -3.14 31.92 -11.28
CA ALA A 19 -4.53 31.96 -11.76
C ALA A 19 -4.97 30.63 -12.37
N LYS A 20 -4.15 30.02 -13.24
CA LYS A 20 -4.40 28.68 -13.82
C LYS A 20 -4.47 27.61 -12.73
N LYS A 21 -3.60 27.67 -11.72
CA LYS A 21 -3.62 26.77 -10.57
C LYS A 21 -4.90 26.91 -9.76
N HIS A 22 -5.34 28.14 -9.49
CA HIS A 22 -6.56 28.42 -8.77
C HIS A 22 -7.80 27.96 -9.57
N GLN A 23 -7.82 28.18 -10.89
CA GLN A 23 -8.88 27.69 -11.77
C GLN A 23 -8.96 26.16 -11.78
N ARG A 24 -7.83 25.45 -11.84
CA ARG A 24 -7.81 23.97 -11.72
C ARG A 24 -8.32 23.49 -10.36
N GLN A 25 -7.95 24.17 -9.27
CA GLN A 25 -8.44 23.83 -7.94
C GLN A 25 -9.95 24.01 -7.83
N ASN A 26 -10.49 25.08 -8.41
CA ASN A 26 -11.93 25.35 -8.42
C ASN A 26 -12.70 24.30 -9.24
N LEU A 27 -12.20 23.96 -10.43
CA LEU A 27 -12.74 22.87 -11.25
C LEU A 27 -12.70 21.52 -10.53
N SER A 28 -11.60 21.23 -9.83
CA SER A 28 -11.48 20.00 -9.03
C SER A 28 -12.49 19.96 -7.88
N TYR A 29 -12.70 21.08 -7.20
CA TYR A 29 -13.65 21.16 -6.08
C TYR A 29 -15.09 20.98 -6.56
N GLU A 30 -15.48 21.69 -7.62
CA GLU A 30 -16.83 21.56 -8.20
C GLU A 30 -17.08 20.17 -8.77
N PHE A 31 -16.06 19.51 -9.33
CA PHE A 31 -16.18 18.12 -9.76
C PHE A 31 -16.40 17.15 -8.59
N VAL A 32 -15.64 17.29 -7.49
CA VAL A 32 -15.83 16.46 -6.29
C VAL A 32 -17.20 16.69 -5.66
N LYS A 33 -17.67 17.93 -5.63
CA LYS A 33 -19.01 18.31 -5.15
C LYS A 33 -20.11 17.67 -6.02
N TYR A 34 -19.97 17.74 -7.34
CA TYR A 34 -20.87 17.08 -8.27
C TYR A 34 -20.90 15.57 -8.04
N LEU A 35 -19.74 14.92 -7.91
CA LEU A 35 -19.66 13.48 -7.64
C LEU A 35 -20.37 13.10 -6.34
N ARG A 36 -20.15 13.85 -5.25
CA ARG A 36 -20.84 13.61 -3.98
C ARG A 36 -22.35 13.67 -4.15
N GLN A 37 -22.85 14.74 -4.78
CA GLN A 37 -24.28 14.94 -5.02
C GLN A 37 -24.87 13.83 -5.89
N TYR A 38 -24.15 13.42 -6.93
CA TYR A 38 -24.58 12.37 -7.85
C TYR A 38 -24.67 11.01 -7.14
N VAL A 39 -23.67 10.63 -6.35
CA VAL A 39 -23.68 9.40 -5.55
C VAL A 39 -24.83 9.44 -4.53
N GLU A 40 -25.00 10.55 -3.83
CA GLU A 40 -26.08 10.73 -2.84
C GLU A 40 -27.46 10.61 -3.50
N SER A 41 -27.66 11.22 -4.67
CA SER A 41 -28.96 11.21 -5.37
C SER A 41 -29.27 9.88 -6.08
N SER A 42 -28.25 9.15 -6.55
CA SER A 42 -28.43 7.89 -7.28
C SER A 42 -28.42 6.66 -6.38
N LEU A 43 -27.67 6.69 -5.27
CA LEU A 43 -27.42 5.53 -4.43
C LEU A 43 -27.95 5.69 -3.00
N GLY A 44 -28.25 6.91 -2.54
CA GLY A 44 -28.69 7.16 -1.16
C GLY A 44 -29.93 6.36 -0.75
N ALA A 45 -30.99 6.41 -1.57
CA ALA A 45 -32.22 5.67 -1.30
C ALA A 45 -32.04 4.14 -1.37
N VAL A 46 -31.22 3.65 -2.31
CA VAL A 46 -30.91 2.22 -2.45
C VAL A 46 -30.12 1.72 -1.24
N MET A 47 -29.18 2.52 -0.73
CA MET A 47 -28.43 2.20 0.48
C MET A 47 -29.31 2.19 1.72
N GLU A 48 -30.22 3.15 1.85
CA GLU A 48 -31.18 3.21 2.97
C GLU A 48 -32.12 2.00 2.95
N GLU A 49 -32.71 1.69 1.78
CA GLU A 49 -33.56 0.51 1.59
C GLU A 49 -32.80 -0.80 1.90
N GLU A 50 -31.57 -0.95 1.40
CA GLU A 50 -30.78 -2.15 1.66
C GLU A 50 -30.37 -2.26 3.14
N THR A 51 -30.12 -1.14 3.81
CA THR A 51 -29.84 -1.08 5.26
C THR A 51 -31.08 -1.45 6.07
N GLU A 52 -32.25 -0.96 5.69
CA GLU A 52 -33.53 -1.34 6.29
C GLU A 52 -33.82 -2.83 6.05
N ARG A 53 -33.52 -3.35 4.87
CA ARG A 53 -33.68 -4.77 4.52
C ARG A 53 -32.73 -5.68 5.32
N CYS A 54 -31.49 -5.24 5.55
CA CYS A 54 -30.53 -5.93 6.40
C CYS A 54 -30.99 -5.97 7.87
N THR A 55 -31.45 -4.84 8.40
CA THR A 55 -31.93 -4.76 9.80
C THR A 55 -33.27 -5.46 10.01
N ARG A 56 -34.14 -5.48 8.99
CA ARG A 56 -35.39 -6.27 8.99
C ARG A 56 -35.17 -7.77 8.77
N GLY A 57 -34.02 -8.16 8.21
CA GLY A 57 -33.59 -9.54 8.00
C GLY A 57 -33.23 -10.31 9.28
N GLU A 58 -33.12 -9.63 10.42
CA GLU A 58 -32.89 -10.22 11.74
C GLU A 58 -34.18 -10.58 12.50
N GLY A 59 -35.27 -10.77 11.76
CA GLY A 59 -36.56 -11.24 12.26
C GLY A 59 -37.03 -12.54 11.60
N HIS A 60 -36.33 -13.65 11.81
CA HIS A 60 -36.94 -15.00 11.88
C HIS A 60 -37.43 -15.73 10.60
N ALA A 61 -36.86 -15.60 9.38
CA ALA A 61 -37.40 -16.44 8.28
C ALA A 61 -36.52 -16.95 7.11
N VAL A 62 -35.23 -16.61 6.92
CA VAL A 62 -34.52 -17.05 5.67
C VAL A 62 -33.10 -17.64 5.83
N GLY A 63 -32.43 -17.58 7.00
CA GLY A 63 -30.96 -17.71 7.04
C GLY A 63 -30.31 -19.02 7.53
N SER A 64 -30.97 -19.91 8.27
CA SER A 64 -30.24 -20.95 9.02
C SER A 64 -29.64 -22.06 8.14
N GLY A 65 -30.24 -22.37 6.98
CA GLY A 65 -29.76 -23.42 6.09
C GLY A 65 -28.58 -23.02 5.20
N GLN A 66 -28.57 -21.78 4.71
CA GLN A 66 -27.47 -21.29 3.86
C GLN A 66 -26.22 -21.00 4.67
N ASP A 67 -26.36 -20.42 5.88
CA ASP A 67 -25.24 -20.16 6.77
C ASP A 67 -24.53 -21.47 7.18
N VAL A 68 -25.30 -22.54 7.45
CA VAL A 68 -24.75 -23.87 7.74
C VAL A 68 -24.00 -24.48 6.55
N LEU A 69 -24.50 -24.33 5.33
CA LEU A 69 -23.82 -24.82 4.13
C LEU A 69 -22.54 -24.03 3.84
N VAL A 70 -22.59 -22.70 3.91
CA VAL A 70 -21.42 -21.82 3.73
C VAL A 70 -20.34 -22.14 4.77
N HIS A 71 -20.74 -22.29 6.04
CA HIS A 71 -19.82 -22.68 7.11
C HIS A 71 -19.23 -24.08 6.89
N ALA A 72 -20.05 -25.06 6.50
CA ALA A 72 -19.59 -26.43 6.24
C ALA A 72 -18.61 -26.52 5.06
N VAL A 73 -18.90 -25.79 3.96
CA VAL A 73 -18.01 -25.72 2.79
C VAL A 73 -16.70 -25.01 3.16
N THR A 74 -16.77 -23.87 3.84
CA THR A 74 -15.57 -23.12 4.28
C THR A 74 -14.67 -23.99 5.16
N ARG A 75 -15.25 -24.71 6.12
CA ARG A 75 -14.52 -25.64 6.99
C ARG A 75 -13.84 -26.75 6.18
N ARG A 76 -14.59 -27.45 5.31
CA ARG A 76 -14.05 -28.54 4.48
C ARG A 76 -12.94 -28.05 3.56
N THR A 77 -13.10 -26.88 2.96
CA THR A 77 -12.07 -26.26 2.11
C THR A 77 -10.80 -26.02 2.92
N ARG A 78 -10.89 -25.45 4.13
CA ARG A 78 -9.73 -25.21 5.01
C ARG A 78 -9.03 -26.49 5.45
N GLU A 79 -9.79 -27.56 5.64
CA GLU A 79 -9.28 -28.86 6.07
C GLU A 79 -8.63 -29.66 4.92
N SER A 80 -8.96 -29.34 3.67
CA SER A 80 -8.46 -30.02 2.47
C SER A 80 -6.93 -29.98 2.35
N VAL A 81 -6.38 -31.04 1.75
CA VAL A 81 -4.94 -31.18 1.51
C VAL A 81 -4.48 -30.14 0.49
N GLU A 82 -5.31 -29.85 -0.49
CA GLU A 82 -5.08 -28.88 -1.56
C GLU A 82 -4.94 -27.47 -1.00
N TYR A 83 -5.87 -27.05 -0.14
CA TYR A 83 -5.80 -25.74 0.51
C TYR A 83 -4.58 -25.63 1.42
N LYS A 84 -4.29 -26.66 2.24
CA LYS A 84 -3.10 -26.70 3.09
C LYS A 84 -1.81 -26.62 2.26
N LYS A 85 -1.73 -27.35 1.15
CA LYS A 85 -0.60 -27.31 0.21
C LYS A 85 -0.46 -25.94 -0.44
N MET A 86 -1.56 -25.32 -0.86
CA MET A 86 -1.58 -23.98 -1.41
C MET A 86 -1.04 -22.95 -0.41
N MET A 87 -1.42 -23.05 0.87
CA MET A 87 -0.90 -22.16 1.91
C MET A 87 0.59 -22.40 2.22
N GLN A 88 1.06 -23.64 2.11
CA GLN A 88 2.44 -23.97 2.42
C GLN A 88 3.42 -23.69 1.26
N THR A 89 2.92 -23.67 0.02
CA THR A 89 3.76 -23.46 -1.17
C THR A 89 4.46 -22.09 -1.16
N PRO A 90 3.77 -20.96 -0.91
CA PRO A 90 4.42 -19.66 -0.75
C PRO A 90 5.44 -19.64 0.40
N LYS A 91 5.08 -20.21 1.56
CA LYS A 91 5.99 -20.29 2.72
C LYS A 91 7.28 -21.04 2.38
N ASN A 92 7.17 -22.20 1.72
CA ASN A 92 8.34 -22.98 1.31
C ASN A 92 9.19 -22.25 0.28
N THR A 93 8.55 -21.59 -0.69
CA THR A 93 9.25 -20.81 -1.72
C THR A 93 10.04 -19.67 -1.10
N MET A 94 9.43 -18.94 -0.17
CA MET A 94 10.10 -17.84 0.52
C MET A 94 11.25 -18.33 1.40
N MET A 95 11.10 -19.47 2.07
CA MET A 95 12.15 -20.08 2.89
C MET A 95 13.43 -20.34 2.07
N VAL A 96 13.30 -20.92 0.87
CA VAL A 96 14.44 -21.20 -0.02
C VAL A 96 15.18 -19.94 -0.46
N VAL A 97 14.50 -18.80 -0.53
CA VAL A 97 15.12 -17.53 -0.93
C VAL A 97 15.73 -16.80 0.28
N VAL A 98 15.03 -16.78 1.42
CA VAL A 98 15.44 -16.01 2.59
C VAL A 98 16.65 -16.64 3.31
N GLU A 99 16.68 -17.96 3.43
CA GLU A 99 17.76 -18.67 4.12
C GLU A 99 19.16 -18.39 3.53
N PRO A 100 19.40 -18.48 2.20
CA PRO A 100 20.70 -18.13 1.64
C PRO A 100 21.00 -16.63 1.72
N LEU A 101 19.99 -15.74 1.67
CA LEU A 101 20.23 -14.30 1.84
C LEU A 101 20.77 -13.98 3.24
N ILE A 102 20.20 -14.61 4.28
CA ILE A 102 20.70 -14.50 5.66
C ILE A 102 22.14 -15.01 5.72
N ASN A 103 22.40 -16.20 5.17
CA ASN A 103 23.74 -16.79 5.20
C ASN A 103 24.77 -15.89 4.49
N THR A 104 24.46 -15.36 3.30
CA THR A 104 25.36 -14.45 2.59
C THR A 104 25.62 -13.16 3.37
N PHE A 105 24.61 -12.65 4.07
CA PHE A 105 24.74 -11.46 4.89
C PHE A 105 25.64 -11.71 6.11
N GLU A 106 25.46 -12.83 6.80
CA GLU A 106 26.30 -13.23 7.93
C GLU A 106 27.75 -13.47 7.51
N GLU A 107 27.96 -14.17 6.38
CA GLU A 107 29.29 -14.38 5.80
C GLU A 107 29.99 -13.06 5.43
N ASP A 108 29.27 -12.10 4.85
CA ASP A 108 29.80 -10.78 4.50
C ASP A 108 30.24 -9.99 5.74
N GLN A 109 29.46 -10.05 6.82
CA GLN A 109 29.78 -9.39 8.08
C GLN A 109 31.03 -10.01 8.73
N LEU A 110 31.13 -11.34 8.76
CA LEU A 110 32.31 -12.04 9.29
C LEU A 110 33.58 -11.69 8.50
N ARG A 111 33.53 -11.65 7.16
CA ARG A 111 34.69 -11.25 6.34
C ARG A 111 35.10 -9.81 6.58
N LYS A 112 34.13 -8.90 6.77
CA LYS A 112 34.40 -7.49 7.08
C LYS A 112 35.09 -7.34 8.44
N GLU A 113 34.64 -8.07 9.45
CA GLU A 113 35.27 -8.11 10.78
C GLU A 113 36.69 -8.69 10.72
N GLU A 114 36.91 -9.75 9.94
CA GLU A 114 38.24 -10.34 9.75
C GLU A 114 39.20 -9.37 9.04
N MET A 115 38.74 -8.68 7.99
CA MET A 115 39.55 -7.68 7.29
C MET A 115 39.87 -6.48 8.17
N GLN A 116 38.93 -6.03 9.00
CA GLN A 116 39.17 -4.96 9.98
C GLN A 116 40.19 -5.41 11.04
N GLY A 117 40.09 -6.65 11.53
CA GLY A 117 41.05 -7.23 12.46
C GLY A 117 42.46 -7.32 11.85
N ARG A 118 42.57 -7.78 10.61
CA ARG A 118 43.85 -7.83 9.88
C ARG A 118 44.43 -6.43 9.62
N ALA A 119 43.60 -5.46 9.23
CA ALA A 119 44.03 -4.07 9.04
C ALA A 119 44.55 -3.45 10.36
N ASN A 120 43.93 -3.76 11.49
CA ASN A 120 44.38 -3.31 12.81
C ASN A 120 45.72 -3.93 13.21
N ILE A 121 45.93 -5.23 12.94
CA ILE A 121 47.19 -5.93 13.22
C ILE A 121 48.34 -5.40 12.34
N VAL A 122 48.09 -5.21 11.04
CA VAL A 122 49.09 -4.67 10.10
C VAL A 122 49.47 -3.23 10.48
N SER A 123 48.49 -2.41 10.88
CA SER A 123 48.75 -1.04 11.34
C SER A 123 49.58 -0.98 12.63
N GLN A 124 49.36 -1.90 13.58
CA GLN A 124 50.18 -1.98 14.81
C GLN A 124 51.61 -2.45 14.53
N THR A 125 51.79 -3.36 13.56
CA THR A 125 53.11 -3.87 13.19
C THR A 125 53.96 -2.82 12.47
N ALA A 126 53.34 -1.95 11.66
CA ALA A 126 54.02 -0.87 10.95
C ALA A 126 54.45 0.33 11.83
N ILE A 127 53.88 0.49 13.03
CA ILE A 127 54.23 1.57 13.97
C ILE A 127 55.37 1.15 14.92
N THR A 128 55.72 -0.14 14.96
CA THR A 128 56.72 -0.70 15.88
C THR A 128 58.11 -0.92 15.22
N GLN A 129 58.27 -0.55 13.94
CA GLN A 129 59.54 -0.55 13.20
C GLN A 129 59.99 0.88 12.90
#